data_AF-A0A0M0T3R6-F1
#
_entry.id   AF-A0A0M0T3R6-F1
#
_cell.length_a   1.000
_cell.length_b   1.000
_cell.length_c   1.000
_cell.angle_alpha   90.00
_cell.angle_beta   90.00
_cell.angle_gamma   90.00
#
_symmetry.space_group_name_H-M   'P 1'
#
loop_
_entity.id
_entity.type
_entity.pdbx_description
1 polymer ?
#
loop_
_entity_poly.entity_id
_entity_poly.type
_entity_poly.pdbx_seq_one_letter_code
_entity_poly.pdbx_strand_id
1 'polypeptide(L)'
;MENVHFVRVTDAVWESFGNDPHIIMDWILFIHETQPDHEQLFALEQTNAIYHLMNQIDIYIDQNTHYNLGRAIVGEELIVNEEKAAIVGILPLPLLIISAEVMRNFDQRALASIHDEAGTPGEFEDVWEQFADLRAYFQKAEEAEDTILIYYV
;
A
#
# COMPACT_ATOMS: atom_id res chain seq x y z
N MET A 1 -7.74 -11.60 -6.48
CA MET A 1 -7.47 -10.15 -6.37
C MET A 1 -6.29 -9.88 -7.27
N GLU A 2 -6.41 -8.82 -8.07
CA GLU A 2 -5.46 -8.39 -9.09
C GLU A 2 -4.14 -7.92 -8.46
N ASN A 3 -3.11 -7.73 -9.30
CA ASN A 3 -1.82 -7.22 -8.85
C ASN A 3 -2.01 -5.78 -8.33
N VAL A 4 -1.42 -5.48 -7.18
CA VAL A 4 -1.50 -4.14 -6.59
C VAL A 4 -0.19 -3.43 -6.81
N HIS A 5 -0.26 -2.22 -7.35
CA HIS A 5 0.90 -1.41 -7.65
C HIS A 5 0.95 -0.20 -6.72
N PHE A 6 2.13 0.12 -6.25
CA PHE A 6 2.41 1.22 -5.34
C PHE A 6 3.42 2.14 -6.02
N VAL A 7 3.09 3.41 -6.18
CA VAL A 7 3.99 4.41 -6.75
C VAL A 7 4.22 5.53 -5.75
N ARG A 8 5.49 5.87 -5.51
CA ARG A 8 5.86 7.00 -4.66
C ARG A 8 5.66 8.31 -5.41
N VAL A 9 5.10 9.30 -4.72
CA VAL A 9 4.81 10.61 -5.28
C VAL A 9 5.36 11.66 -4.35
N THR A 10 6.37 12.37 -4.81
CA THR A 10 6.93 13.53 -4.10
C THR A 10 5.87 14.62 -3.94
N ASP A 11 5.96 15.44 -2.90
CA ASP A 11 5.06 16.57 -2.66
C ASP A 11 4.89 17.48 -3.89
N ALA A 12 5.96 17.78 -4.62
CA ALA A 12 5.89 18.64 -5.80
C ALA A 12 5.02 18.05 -6.93
N VAL A 13 5.06 16.73 -7.12
CA VAL A 13 4.21 16.04 -8.09
C VAL A 13 2.77 15.97 -7.57
N TRP A 14 2.59 15.67 -6.28
CA TRP A 14 1.28 15.65 -5.63
C TRP A 14 0.55 16.98 -5.75
N GLU A 15 1.22 18.10 -5.43
CA GLU A 15 0.69 19.45 -5.59
C GLU A 15 0.35 19.79 -7.05
N SER A 16 1.13 19.28 -8.00
CA SER A 16 0.89 19.52 -9.43
C SER A 16 -0.43 18.92 -9.95
N PHE A 17 -0.98 17.92 -9.25
CA PHE A 17 -2.28 17.35 -9.58
C PHE A 17 -3.44 18.29 -9.28
N GLY A 18 -3.26 19.29 -8.39
CA GLY A 18 -4.30 20.28 -8.10
C GLY A 18 -5.61 19.68 -7.54
N ASN A 19 -5.55 18.51 -6.92
CA ASN A 19 -6.71 17.70 -6.50
C ASN A 19 -7.65 17.31 -7.65
N ASP A 20 -7.16 17.24 -8.89
CA ASP A 20 -7.93 16.76 -10.04
C ASP A 20 -7.77 15.24 -10.20
N PRO A 21 -8.84 14.46 -9.96
CA PRO A 21 -8.78 13.01 -10.08
C PRO A 21 -8.45 12.51 -11.50
N HIS A 22 -8.77 13.29 -12.54
CA HIS A 22 -8.45 12.93 -13.92
C HIS A 22 -6.95 13.04 -14.20
N ILE A 23 -6.29 14.07 -13.65
CA ILE A 23 -4.84 14.24 -13.80
C ILE A 23 -4.10 13.12 -13.07
N ILE A 24 -4.53 12.76 -11.85
CA ILE A 24 -3.97 11.64 -11.09
C ILE A 24 -4.08 10.33 -11.88
N MET A 25 -5.26 10.08 -12.47
CA MET A 25 -5.50 8.89 -13.27
C MET A 25 -4.64 8.83 -14.55
N ASP A 26 -4.57 9.93 -15.31
CA ASP A 26 -3.74 9.98 -16.53
C ASP A 26 -2.25 9.81 -16.20
N TRP A 27 -1.79 10.34 -15.07
CA TRP A 27 -0.43 10.15 -14.59
C TRP A 27 -0.15 8.69 -14.20
N ILE A 28 -1.08 8.03 -13.49
CA ILE A 28 -0.94 6.61 -13.15
C ILE A 28 -0.88 5.73 -14.38
N LEU A 29 -1.71 5.99 -15.39
CA LEU A 29 -1.67 5.25 -16.65
C LEU A 29 -0.33 5.44 -17.36
N PHE A 30 0.19 6.66 -17.38
CA PHE A 30 1.52 6.93 -17.90
C PHE A 30 2.62 6.18 -17.13
N ILE A 31 2.56 6.13 -15.80
CA ILE A 31 3.50 5.34 -14.97
C ILE A 31 3.37 3.85 -15.27
N HIS A 32 2.15 3.33 -15.39
CA HIS A 32 1.91 1.93 -15.72
C HIS A 32 2.44 1.55 -17.11
N GLU A 33 2.32 2.44 -18.09
CA GLU A 33 2.88 2.22 -19.44
C GLU A 33 4.41 2.31 -19.47
N THR A 34 4.99 3.21 -18.68
CA THR A 34 6.44 3.48 -18.69
C THR A 34 7.25 2.56 -17.79
N GLN A 35 6.62 1.92 -16.79
CA GLN A 35 7.24 0.97 -15.86
C GLN A 35 8.59 1.49 -15.33
N PRO A 36 8.58 2.58 -14.55
CA PRO A 36 9.80 3.11 -13.95
C PRO A 36 10.44 2.06 -13.01
N ASP A 37 11.65 2.34 -12.54
CA ASP A 37 12.38 1.37 -11.72
C ASP A 37 11.67 1.01 -10.40
N HIS A 38 12.18 -0.05 -9.77
CA HIS A 38 11.63 -0.58 -8.52
C HIS A 38 11.75 0.36 -7.31
N GLU A 39 12.54 1.43 -7.41
CA GLU A 39 12.54 2.45 -6.37
C GLU A 39 11.28 3.30 -6.47
N GLN A 40 10.80 3.58 -7.68
CA GLN A 40 9.64 4.42 -7.93
C GLN A 40 8.31 3.63 -7.97
N LEU A 41 8.33 2.38 -8.47
CA LEU A 41 7.17 1.52 -8.63
C LEU A 41 7.40 0.13 -8.01
N PHE A 42 6.55 -0.22 -7.04
CA PHE A 42 6.52 -1.53 -6.42
C PHE A 42 5.23 -2.26 -6.77
N ALA A 43 5.28 -3.58 -6.92
CA ALA A 43 4.12 -4.39 -7.25
C ALA A 43 4.03 -5.61 -6.32
N LEU A 44 2.84 -5.86 -5.79
CA LEU A 44 2.48 -7.09 -5.11
C LEU A 44 1.72 -8.00 -6.07
N GLU A 45 2.24 -9.20 -6.28
CA GLU A 45 1.55 -10.25 -7.00
C GLU A 45 0.69 -11.08 -6.04
N GLN A 46 -0.50 -11.49 -6.48
CA GLN A 46 -1.39 -12.35 -5.67
C GLN A 46 -1.73 -11.79 -4.27
N THR A 47 -2.03 -10.50 -4.20
CA THR A 47 -2.17 -9.69 -2.97
C THR A 47 -3.22 -10.16 -1.96
N ASN A 48 -4.06 -11.15 -2.30
CA ASN A 48 -5.08 -11.71 -1.41
C ASN A 48 -4.51 -12.12 -0.04
N ALA A 49 -3.41 -12.88 -0.03
CA ALA A 49 -2.88 -13.46 1.19
C ALA A 49 -2.32 -12.40 2.14
N ILE A 50 -1.47 -11.51 1.62
CA ILE A 50 -0.92 -10.38 2.38
C ILE A 50 -2.01 -9.39 2.82
N TYR A 51 -3.01 -9.11 1.97
CA TYR A 51 -4.16 -8.29 2.34
C TYR A 51 -4.92 -8.90 3.52
N HIS A 52 -5.23 -10.21 3.46
CA HIS A 52 -5.92 -10.90 4.55
C HIS A 52 -5.14 -10.85 5.85
N LEU A 53 -3.82 -11.06 5.80
CA LEU A 53 -2.93 -10.97 6.96
C LEU A 53 -2.91 -9.55 7.55
N MET A 54 -2.66 -8.53 6.72
CA MET A 54 -2.60 -7.13 7.16
C MET A 54 -3.95 -6.65 7.69
N ASN A 55 -5.06 -7.16 7.15
CA ASN A 55 -6.39 -6.85 7.63
C ASN A 55 -6.71 -7.42 9.03
N GLN A 56 -5.87 -8.30 9.59
CA GLN A 56 -5.98 -8.75 10.99
C GLN A 56 -5.32 -7.80 12.00
N ILE A 57 -4.60 -6.78 11.52
CA ILE A 57 -3.80 -5.88 12.36
C ILE A 57 -4.55 -4.54 12.47
N ASP A 58 -5.20 -4.34 13.61
CA ASP A 58 -5.84 -3.07 13.98
C ASP A 58 -4.92 -2.25 14.90
N ILE A 59 -4.76 -0.97 14.56
CA ILE A 59 -3.92 -0.01 15.25
C ILE A 59 -4.82 1.01 15.95
N TYR A 60 -4.72 1.09 17.28
CA TYR A 60 -5.46 2.08 18.07
C TYR A 60 -4.62 3.35 18.20
N ILE A 61 -5.04 4.42 17.53
CA ILE A 61 -4.37 5.72 17.55
C ILE A 61 -4.81 6.52 18.79
N ASP A 62 -6.11 6.51 19.07
CA ASP A 62 -6.70 7.06 20.29
C ASP A 62 -7.95 6.26 20.70
N GLN A 63 -8.72 6.76 21.68
CA GLN A 63 -9.91 6.06 22.20
C GLN A 63 -11.04 5.88 21.17
N ASN A 64 -11.08 6.72 20.14
CA ASN A 64 -12.12 6.77 19.11
C ASN A 64 -11.58 6.49 17.71
N THR A 65 -10.27 6.58 17.51
CA THR A 65 -9.62 6.43 16.21
C THR A 65 -8.83 5.13 16.16
N HIS A 66 -9.21 4.27 15.23
CA HIS A 66 -8.48 3.06 14.89
C HIS A 66 -8.18 3.03 13.39
N TYR A 67 -7.07 2.39 13.04
CA TYR A 67 -6.59 2.24 11.67
C TYR A 67 -6.30 0.77 11.41
N ASN A 68 -6.94 0.20 10.38
CA ASN A 68 -6.69 -1.18 9.98
C ASN A 68 -5.55 -1.21 8.97
N LEU A 69 -4.51 -1.99 9.23
CA LEU A 69 -3.31 -2.03 8.40
C LEU A 69 -3.58 -2.56 6.98
N GLY A 70 -4.66 -3.32 6.78
CA GLY A 70 -5.14 -3.72 5.45
C GLY A 70 -5.41 -2.53 4.53
N ARG A 71 -5.71 -1.34 5.08
CA ARG A 71 -5.85 -0.11 4.29
C ARG A 71 -4.55 0.37 3.67
N ALA A 72 -3.40 -0.04 4.19
CA ALA A 72 -2.10 0.26 3.57
C ALA A 72 -1.88 -0.53 2.28
N ILE A 73 -2.64 -1.61 2.04
CA ILE A 73 -2.65 -2.33 0.76
C ILE A 73 -3.58 -1.67 -0.26
N VAL A 74 -4.66 -1.05 0.19
CA VAL A 74 -5.73 -0.59 -0.71
C VAL A 74 -5.82 0.93 -0.90
N GLY A 75 -5.28 1.69 0.04
CA GLY A 75 -5.42 3.15 0.16
C GLY A 75 -6.66 3.57 0.95
N GLU A 76 -6.61 4.79 1.51
CA GLU A 76 -7.73 5.38 2.27
C GLU A 76 -8.79 6.01 1.37
N GLU A 77 -8.32 6.81 0.43
CA GLU A 77 -9.17 7.57 -0.48
C GLU A 77 -9.14 6.89 -1.84
N LEU A 78 -10.32 6.68 -2.43
CA LEU A 78 -10.47 5.99 -3.70
C LEU A 78 -10.88 6.98 -4.78
N ILE A 79 -10.03 7.16 -5.77
CA ILE A 79 -10.38 7.77 -7.04
C ILE A 79 -10.80 6.65 -7.99
N VAL A 80 -12.05 6.69 -8.44
CA VAL A 80 -12.61 5.70 -9.37
C VAL A 80 -12.79 6.35 -10.73
N ASN A 81 -12.21 5.75 -11.76
CA ASN A 81 -12.53 6.09 -13.14
C ASN A 81 -13.31 4.93 -13.78
N GLU A 82 -14.63 5.10 -13.90
CA GLU A 82 -15.54 4.10 -14.48
C GLU A 82 -15.27 3.85 -15.97
N GLU A 83 -14.74 4.83 -16.71
CA GLU A 83 -14.43 4.70 -18.14
C GLU A 83 -13.17 3.85 -18.38
N LYS A 84 -12.20 3.92 -17.47
CA LYS A 84 -10.91 3.23 -17.56
C LYS A 84 -10.75 2.04 -16.61
N ALA A 85 -11.79 1.71 -15.84
CA ALA A 85 -11.84 0.61 -14.87
C ALA A 85 -10.67 0.57 -13.86
N ALA A 86 -10.13 1.73 -13.49
CA ALA A 86 -9.02 1.84 -12.55
C ALA A 86 -9.47 2.48 -11.24
N ILE A 87 -9.04 1.89 -10.14
CA ILE A 87 -9.22 2.42 -8.78
C ILE A 87 -7.84 2.86 -8.28
N VAL A 88 -7.78 4.05 -7.70
CA VAL A 88 -6.56 4.59 -7.11
C VAL A 88 -6.80 4.87 -5.64
N GLY A 89 -6.15 4.09 -4.79
CA GLY A 89 -5.98 4.34 -3.38
C GLY A 89 -4.91 5.39 -3.12
N ILE A 90 -5.15 6.27 -2.14
CA ILE A 90 -4.14 7.22 -1.66
C ILE A 90 -3.72 6.81 -0.24
N LEU A 91 -2.43 6.62 -0.01
CA LEU A 91 -1.83 6.45 1.31
C LEU A 91 -1.01 7.72 1.64
N PRO A 92 -1.60 8.69 2.35
CA PRO A 92 -0.93 9.95 2.66
C PRO A 92 0.17 9.74 3.71
N LEU A 93 1.16 10.64 3.71
CA LEU A 93 2.35 10.55 4.57
C LEU A 93 2.06 10.22 6.05
N PRO A 94 1.07 10.82 6.75
CA PRO A 94 0.80 10.48 8.15
C PRO A 94 0.42 9.00 8.36
N LEU A 95 -0.33 8.42 7.42
CA LEU A 95 -0.76 7.03 7.49
C LEU A 95 0.31 6.07 6.98
N LEU A 96 1.14 6.52 6.03
CA LEU A 96 2.38 5.82 5.66
C LEU A 96 3.29 5.66 6.87
N ILE A 97 3.54 6.74 7.63
CA ILE A 97 4.38 6.70 8.85
C ILE A 97 3.82 5.69 9.86
N ILE A 98 2.51 5.72 10.13
CA ILE A 98 1.86 4.77 11.04
C ILE A 98 2.01 3.33 10.52
N SER A 99 1.77 3.10 9.23
CA SER A 99 1.85 1.78 8.63
C SER A 99 3.27 1.23 8.67
N ALA A 100 4.26 2.03 8.26
CA ALA A 100 5.67 1.67 8.28
C ALA A 100 6.15 1.35 9.70
N GLU A 101 5.78 2.17 10.68
CA GLU A 101 6.13 1.94 12.09
C GLU A 101 5.54 0.64 12.61
N VAL A 102 4.26 0.38 12.34
CA VAL A 102 3.61 -0.86 12.77
C VAL A 102 4.26 -2.06 12.09
N MET A 103 4.53 -1.99 10.78
CA MET A 103 5.20 -3.07 10.06
C MET A 103 6.62 -3.36 10.58
N ARG A 104 7.35 -2.35 11.05
CA ARG A 104 8.67 -2.52 11.69
C ARG A 104 8.60 -3.31 13.00
N ASN A 105 7.49 -3.21 13.74
CA ASN A 105 7.33 -3.86 15.03
C ASN A 105 6.99 -5.36 14.92
N PHE A 106 6.72 -5.86 13.72
CA PHE A 106 6.48 -7.28 13.48
C PHE A 106 7.74 -7.99 13.00
N ASP A 107 8.11 -9.05 13.72
CA ASP A 107 9.07 -10.04 13.24
C ASP A 107 8.36 -11.22 12.53
N GLN A 108 9.14 -12.06 11.86
CA GLN A 108 8.62 -13.21 11.12
C GLN A 108 7.80 -14.15 12.01
N ARG A 109 8.20 -14.34 13.27
CA ARG A 109 7.52 -15.27 14.18
C ARG A 109 6.16 -14.73 14.61
N ALA A 110 6.07 -13.45 14.93
CA ALA A 110 4.84 -12.78 15.31
C ALA A 110 3.82 -12.82 14.16
N LEU A 111 4.24 -12.53 12.92
CA LEU A 111 3.36 -12.64 11.76
C LEU A 111 2.97 -14.07 11.44
N ALA A 112 3.86 -15.05 11.62
CA ALA A 112 3.52 -16.46 11.43
C ALA A 112 2.38 -16.89 12.37
N SER A 113 2.44 -16.46 13.64
CA SER A 113 1.36 -16.73 14.60
C SER A 113 0.02 -16.11 14.17
N ILE A 114 0.04 -14.87 13.67
CA ILE A 114 -1.18 -14.22 13.15
C ILE A 114 -1.70 -14.94 11.90
N HIS A 115 -0.81 -15.31 10.99
CA HIS A 115 -1.15 -16.04 9.77
C HIS A 115 -1.87 -17.36 10.09
N ASP A 116 -1.31 -18.14 11.02
CA ASP A 116 -1.86 -19.42 11.47
C ASP A 116 -3.21 -19.27 12.17
N GLU A 117 -3.33 -18.28 13.07
CA GLU A 117 -4.58 -18.03 13.81
C GLU A 117 -5.71 -17.53 12.90
N ALA A 118 -5.38 -16.70 11.90
CA ALA A 118 -6.34 -16.14 10.96
C ALA A 118 -6.79 -17.15 9.90
N GLY A 119 -6.09 -18.28 9.75
CA GLY A 119 -6.33 -19.24 8.67
C GLY A 119 -6.11 -18.60 7.29
N THR A 120 -5.13 -17.70 7.20
CA THR A 120 -4.83 -16.97 5.95
C THR A 120 -4.45 -17.98 4.85
N PRO A 121 -5.00 -17.85 3.63
CA PRO A 121 -4.65 -18.74 2.53
C PRO A 121 -3.25 -18.46 2.00
N GLY A 122 -2.54 -19.50 1.58
CA GLY A 122 -1.19 -19.41 1.00
C GLY A 122 -0.10 -20.02 1.90
N GLU A 123 1.12 -20.10 1.38
CA GLU A 123 2.28 -20.44 2.20
C GLU A 123 2.78 -19.18 2.91
N PHE A 124 3.04 -19.28 4.22
CA PHE A 124 3.46 -18.13 5.01
C PHE A 124 4.77 -17.50 4.50
N GLU A 125 5.68 -18.29 3.92
CA GLU A 125 6.96 -17.77 3.43
C GLU A 125 6.75 -16.75 2.30
N ASP A 126 5.86 -17.05 1.35
CA ASP A 126 5.52 -16.12 0.26
C ASP A 126 4.92 -14.81 0.81
N VAL A 127 4.04 -14.92 1.81
CA VAL A 127 3.41 -13.76 2.46
C VAL A 127 4.44 -12.93 3.23
N TRP A 128 5.38 -13.60 3.88
CA TRP A 128 6.46 -12.96 4.61
C TRP A 128 7.41 -12.20 3.68
N GLU A 129 7.81 -12.78 2.55
CA GLU A 129 8.62 -12.10 1.55
C GLU A 129 7.93 -10.82 1.05
N GLN A 130 6.65 -10.92 0.66
CA GLN A 130 5.86 -9.77 0.25
C GLN A 130 5.75 -8.69 1.34
N PHE A 131 5.55 -9.11 2.59
CA PHE A 131 5.47 -8.19 3.72
C PHE A 131 6.80 -7.48 3.96
N ALA A 132 7.91 -8.21 3.88
CA ALA A 132 9.25 -7.66 4.08
C ALA A 132 9.62 -6.66 2.98
N ASP A 133 9.30 -6.97 1.73
CA ASP A 133 9.53 -6.09 0.59
C ASP A 133 8.67 -4.82 0.66
N LEU A 134 7.37 -4.97 0.95
CA LEU A 134 6.47 -3.84 1.15
C LEU A 134 6.94 -2.95 2.31
N ARG A 135 7.38 -3.55 3.42
CA ARG A 135 7.95 -2.81 4.56
C ARG A 135 9.17 -2.00 4.14
N ALA A 136 10.07 -2.60 3.38
CA ALA A 136 11.27 -1.91 2.89
C ALA A 136 10.89 -0.76 1.93
N TYR A 137 9.90 -0.96 1.08
CA TYR A 137 9.37 0.07 0.19
C TYR A 137 8.76 1.25 0.96
N PHE A 138 7.92 0.97 1.97
CA PHE A 138 7.32 1.99 2.82
C PHE A 138 8.36 2.76 3.63
N GLN A 139 9.41 2.09 4.11
CA GLN A 139 10.50 2.78 4.79
C GLN A 139 11.18 3.80 3.86
N LYS A 140 11.47 3.44 2.60
CA LYS A 140 12.05 4.39 1.63
C LYS A 140 11.12 5.56 1.35
N ALA A 141 9.82 5.32 1.23
CA ALA A 141 8.82 6.37 1.03
C ALA A 141 8.73 7.30 2.25
N GLU A 142 8.74 6.76 3.46
CA GLU A 142 8.73 7.52 4.71
C GLU A 142 9.98 8.41 4.83
N GLU A 143 11.17 7.87 4.56
CA GLU A 143 12.44 8.62 4.60
C GLU A 143 12.48 9.77 3.58
N ALA A 144 11.78 9.62 2.46
CA ALA A 144 11.66 10.64 1.42
C ALA A 144 10.47 11.59 1.62
N GLU A 145 9.65 11.38 2.64
CA GLU A 145 8.40 12.11 2.90
C GLU A 145 7.40 12.02 1.72
N ASP A 146 7.41 10.91 0.99
CA ASP A 146 6.56 10.69 -0.19
C ASP A 146 5.12 10.31 0.20
N THR A 147 4.16 10.65 -0.67
CA THR A 147 2.81 10.06 -0.69
C THR A 147 2.81 8.82 -1.57
N ILE A 148 2.07 7.77 -1.20
CA ILE A 148 1.96 6.57 -2.05
C ILE A 148 0.59 6.57 -2.74
N LEU A 149 0.60 6.45 -4.07
CA LEU A 149 -0.59 6.08 -4.84
C LEU A 149 -0.60 4.57 -5.08
N ILE A 150 -1.76 3.97 -4.87
CA ILE A 150 -1.99 2.53 -4.93
C ILE A 150 -2.99 2.29 -6.05
N TYR A 151 -2.68 1.46 -7.05
CA TYR A 151 -3.60 1.21 -8.15
C TYR A 151 -3.67 -0.27 -8.54
N TYR A 152 -4.82 -0.64 -9.12
CA TYR A 152 -5.18 -2.00 -9.52
C TYR A 152 -5.39 -2.02 -11.03
N VAL A 153 -4.84 -3.03 -11.70
CA VAL A 153 -4.96 -3.25 -13.16
C VAL A 153 -5.22 -4.73 -13.42
#